data_AF-A0A4V0YJL8-F1
#
_entry.id   AF-A0A4V0YJL8-F1
#
_cell.length_a   1.000
_cell.length_b   1.000
_cell.length_c   1.000
_cell.angle_alpha   90.00
_cell.angle_beta   90.00
_cell.angle_gamma   90.00
#
_symmetry.space_group_name_H-M   'P 1'
#
loop_
_entity.id
_entity.type
_entity.pdbx_description
1 polymer ?
#
loop_
_entity_poly.entity_id
_entity_poly.type
_entity_poly.pdbx_seq_one_letter_code
_entity_poly.pdbx_strand_id
1 'polypeptide(L)'
;MKKVLSFLVVGLLAANGAHASSHVGQCVFPKTKTLPNGNLSFVRAIDISDQPSPEAAIKPLVSMETYQISAEENGFIRLVTVPDYSLTDPQATAGKIVGWGKFRDFDVQAPRNCN
;
A
#
# COMPACT_ATOMS: atom_id res chain seq x y z
N MET A 1 -8.95 44.78 -46.75
CA MET A 1 -8.08 44.28 -45.67
C MET A 1 -8.73 44.59 -44.33
N LYS A 2 -9.42 43.62 -43.71
CA LYS A 2 -9.98 43.78 -42.36
C LYS A 2 -9.69 42.48 -41.61
N LYS A 3 -8.95 42.62 -40.52
CA LYS A 3 -8.18 41.57 -39.83
C LYS A 3 -9.13 40.60 -39.12
N VAL A 4 -8.92 39.30 -39.37
CA VAL A 4 -9.54 38.21 -38.62
C VAL A 4 -8.93 38.22 -37.21
N LEU A 5 -9.75 38.44 -36.19
CA LEU A 5 -9.33 38.40 -34.79
C LEU A 5 -10.02 37.20 -34.13
N SER A 6 -9.46 36.01 -34.33
CA SER A 6 -9.88 34.80 -33.63
C SER A 6 -9.10 34.72 -32.32
N PHE A 7 -9.72 35.11 -31.20
CA PHE A 7 -9.21 34.78 -29.87
C PHE A 7 -9.90 33.51 -29.39
N LEU A 8 -9.21 32.38 -29.53
CA LEU A 8 -9.57 31.11 -28.92
C LEU A 8 -8.68 30.93 -27.69
N VAL A 9 -9.16 31.33 -26.51
CA VAL A 9 -8.56 30.97 -25.22
C VAL A 9 -9.63 30.24 -24.42
N VAL A 10 -9.78 28.95 -24.72
CA VAL A 10 -10.56 28.03 -23.89
C VAL A 10 -9.68 26.83 -23.59
N GLY A 11 -9.51 26.57 -22.30
CA GLY A 11 -9.23 25.24 -21.79
C GLY A 11 -7.79 25.01 -21.38
N LEU A 12 -7.47 25.26 -20.11
CA LEU A 12 -6.52 24.43 -19.36
C LEU A 12 -6.62 24.67 -17.85
N LEU A 13 -7.80 24.45 -17.26
CA LEU A 13 -7.96 24.39 -15.81
C LEU A 13 -8.94 23.26 -15.43
N ALA A 14 -8.53 22.04 -15.73
CA ALA A 14 -9.09 20.86 -15.09
C ALA A 14 -7.98 19.81 -14.93
N ALA A 15 -6.89 20.20 -14.27
CA ALA A 15 -6.08 19.23 -13.56
C ALA A 15 -6.90 18.79 -12.34
N ASN A 16 -7.91 17.96 -12.58
CA ASN A 16 -8.52 17.17 -11.52
C ASN A 16 -7.39 16.28 -11.01
N GLY A 17 -6.78 16.67 -9.89
CA GLY A 17 -5.98 15.75 -9.10
C GLY A 17 -6.90 14.60 -8.76
N ALA A 18 -6.77 13.50 -9.50
CA ALA A 18 -7.36 12.23 -9.14
C ALA A 18 -6.62 11.76 -7.88
N HIS A 19 -6.97 12.34 -6.74
CA HIS A 19 -6.61 11.80 -5.45
C HIS A 19 -7.42 10.51 -5.34
N ALA A 20 -6.78 9.38 -5.61
CA ALA A 20 -7.35 8.09 -5.26
C ALA A 20 -7.64 8.17 -3.76
N SER A 21 -8.93 8.23 -3.39
CA SER A 21 -9.38 8.31 -1.99
C SER A 21 -9.07 7.03 -1.20
N SER A 22 -8.43 6.06 -1.86
CA SER A 22 -8.16 4.73 -1.33
C SER A 22 -6.73 4.30 -1.65
N HIS A 23 -6.11 3.58 -0.71
CA HIS A 23 -4.79 2.98 -0.90
C HIS A 23 -4.89 1.57 -1.52
N VAL A 24 -6.08 1.10 -1.92
CA VAL A 24 -6.23 -0.19 -2.61
C VAL A 24 -5.35 -0.23 -3.87
N GLY A 25 -4.62 -1.32 -4.03
CA GLY A 25 -3.64 -1.55 -5.09
C GLY A 25 -2.23 -1.05 -4.76
N GLN A 26 -2.07 -0.17 -3.76
CA GLN A 26 -0.75 0.24 -3.30
C GLN A 26 -0.06 -0.89 -2.54
N CYS A 27 1.28 -0.89 -2.62
CA CYS A 27 2.11 -1.82 -1.88
C CYS A 27 2.69 -1.13 -0.67
N VAL A 28 2.84 -1.87 0.41
CA VAL A 28 3.27 -1.35 1.69
C VAL A 28 4.29 -2.29 2.33
N PHE A 29 5.18 -1.72 3.12
CA PHE A 29 6.17 -2.47 3.88
C PHE A 29 6.03 -2.11 5.37
N PRO A 30 6.17 -3.06 6.31
CA PRO A 30 6.15 -2.76 7.73
C PRO A 30 7.15 -1.67 8.11
N LYS A 31 6.73 -0.72 8.95
CA LYS A 31 7.67 0.28 9.47
C LYS A 31 8.75 -0.41 10.29
N THR A 32 10.00 -0.25 9.86
CA THR A 32 11.16 -0.84 10.52
C THR A 32 12.13 0.23 11.02
N LYS A 33 12.98 -0.18 11.97
CA LYS A 33 14.13 0.57 12.47
C LYS A 33 15.35 -0.31 12.38
N THR A 34 16.49 0.32 12.12
CA THR A 34 17.80 -0.34 12.21
C THR A 34 18.25 -0.38 13.67
N LEU A 35 18.62 -1.56 14.15
CA LEU A 35 19.22 -1.77 15.46
C LEU A 35 20.73 -1.44 15.42
N PRO A 36 21.39 -1.24 16.57
CA PRO A 36 22.83 -0.94 16.61
C PRO A 36 23.72 -1.99 15.95
N ASN A 37 23.25 -3.24 15.82
CA ASN A 37 23.95 -4.33 15.15
C ASN A 37 23.68 -4.41 13.64
N GLY A 38 22.96 -3.44 13.06
CA GLY A 38 22.61 -3.41 11.64
C GLY A 38 21.35 -4.20 11.26
N ASN A 39 20.78 -5.01 12.16
CA ASN A 39 19.56 -5.76 11.87
C ASN A 39 18.32 -4.85 11.87
N LEU A 40 17.28 -5.27 11.14
CA LEU A 40 15.98 -4.61 11.18
C LEU A 40 15.11 -5.15 12.31
N SER A 41 14.28 -4.27 12.88
CA SER A 41 13.22 -4.59 13.82
C SER A 41 12.00 -3.74 13.48
N PHE A 42 10.80 -4.20 13.80
CA PHE A 42 9.62 -3.33 13.66
C PHE A 42 9.75 -2.11 14.57
N VAL A 43 9.24 -0.96 14.12
CA VAL A 43 9.14 0.24 14.96
C VAL A 43 8.26 -0.04 16.19
N ARG A 44 7.20 -0.83 16.01
CA ARG A 44 6.31 -1.35 17.05
C ARG A 44 5.75 -2.72 16.65
N ALA A 45 5.22 -3.48 17.61
CA ALA A 45 4.47 -4.70 17.30
C ALA A 45 3.29 -4.38 16.37
N ILE A 46 3.09 -5.20 15.35
CA ILE A 46 2.02 -5.05 14.36
C ILE A 46 1.08 -6.24 14.53
N ASP A 47 -0.18 -5.94 14.82
CA ASP A 47 -1.23 -6.94 14.95
C ASP A 47 -2.04 -7.01 13.67
N ILE A 48 -2.37 -8.24 13.27
CA ILE A 48 -3.22 -8.55 12.13
C ILE A 48 -4.46 -9.27 12.63
N SER A 49 -5.63 -8.83 12.21
CA SER A 49 -6.91 -9.47 12.52
C SER A 49 -7.50 -10.20 11.31
N ASP A 50 -8.45 -11.09 11.56
CA ASP A 50 -9.25 -11.74 10.53
C ASP A 50 -10.36 -10.83 9.96
N GLN A 51 -10.78 -9.82 10.76
CA GLN A 51 -11.82 -8.85 10.40
C GLN A 51 -11.35 -7.39 10.60
N PRO A 52 -11.92 -6.41 9.87
CA PRO A 52 -11.58 -4.99 10.02
C PRO A 52 -12.28 -4.37 11.25
N SER A 53 -11.98 -4.89 12.44
CA SER A 53 -12.58 -4.48 13.71
C SER A 53 -11.54 -4.45 14.83
N PRO A 54 -11.59 -3.46 15.75
CA PRO A 54 -10.74 -3.44 16.94
C PRO A 54 -11.05 -4.57 17.95
N GLU A 55 -12.21 -5.21 17.84
CA GLU A 55 -12.66 -6.30 18.71
C GLU A 55 -12.32 -7.69 18.13
N ALA A 56 -11.82 -7.74 16.90
CA ALA A 56 -11.48 -8.98 16.23
C ALA A 56 -10.31 -9.70 16.91
N ALA A 57 -10.26 -11.02 16.76
CA ALA A 57 -9.12 -11.80 17.23
C ALA A 57 -7.85 -11.38 16.45
N ILE A 58 -6.75 -11.15 17.17
CA ILE A 58 -5.49 -10.69 16.60
C ILE A 58 -4.42 -11.78 16.67
N LYS A 59 -3.53 -11.75 15.67
CA LYS A 59 -2.25 -12.45 15.67
C LYS A 59 -1.13 -11.45 15.34
N PRO A 60 0.08 -11.62 15.89
CA PRO A 60 1.20 -10.77 15.51
C PRO A 60 1.60 -11.02 14.05
N LEU A 61 1.95 -9.96 13.34
CA LEU A 61 2.69 -10.05 12.08
C LEU A 61 4.14 -10.43 12.41
N VAL A 62 4.64 -11.48 11.76
CA VAL A 62 5.98 -12.02 12.04
C VAL A 62 6.94 -11.91 10.87
N SER A 63 6.48 -11.52 9.67
CA SER A 63 7.34 -11.33 8.50
C SER A 63 7.56 -9.85 8.17
N MET A 64 8.78 -9.53 7.72
CA MET A 64 9.20 -8.22 7.21
C MET A 64 9.21 -8.26 5.68
N GLU A 65 8.03 -8.34 5.10
CA GLU A 65 7.82 -8.51 3.65
C GLU A 65 6.98 -7.36 3.09
N THR A 66 6.98 -7.23 1.77
CA THR A 66 6.06 -6.34 1.07
C THR A 66 4.67 -6.97 0.96
N TYR A 67 3.63 -6.17 1.12
CA TYR A 67 2.24 -6.58 0.91
C TYR A 67 1.53 -5.60 -0.03
N GLN A 68 0.48 -6.05 -0.70
CA GLN A 68 -0.45 -5.18 -1.40
C GLN A 68 -1.72 -4.97 -0.57
N ILE A 69 -2.29 -3.77 -0.64
CA ILE A 69 -3.59 -3.45 -0.06
C ILE A 69 -4.68 -3.92 -1.03
N SER A 70 -5.47 -4.90 -0.61
CA SER A 70 -6.57 -5.47 -1.42
C SER A 70 -7.94 -4.89 -1.08
N ALA A 71 -8.10 -4.29 0.11
CA ALA A 71 -9.33 -3.65 0.58
C ALA A 71 -9.03 -2.68 1.73
N GLU A 72 -9.94 -1.75 1.96
CA GLU A 72 -9.92 -0.83 3.10
C GLU A 72 -11.31 -0.77 3.74
N GLU A 73 -11.38 -0.86 5.06
CA GLU A 73 -12.64 -0.85 5.80
C GLU A 73 -12.39 -0.46 7.26
N ASN A 74 -13.24 0.40 7.84
CA ASN A 74 -13.17 0.83 9.25
C ASN A 74 -11.78 1.33 9.72
N GLY A 75 -10.98 1.90 8.80
CA GLY A 75 -9.61 2.36 9.09
C GLY A 75 -8.55 1.24 9.10
N PHE A 76 -8.92 0.02 8.71
CA PHE A 76 -8.03 -1.11 8.47
C PHE A 76 -7.77 -1.30 6.98
N ILE A 77 -6.63 -1.93 6.67
CA ILE A 77 -6.22 -2.33 5.33
C ILE A 77 -6.09 -3.85 5.28
N ARG A 78 -6.63 -4.49 4.24
CA ARG A 78 -6.45 -5.94 4.04
C ARG A 78 -5.19 -6.20 3.24
N LEU A 79 -4.22 -6.83 3.88
CA LEU A 79 -2.94 -7.17 3.30
C LEU A 79 -3.02 -8.50 2.55
N VAL A 80 -2.50 -8.50 1.32
CA VAL A 80 -2.23 -9.72 0.56
C VAL A 80 -0.76 -9.78 0.18
N THR A 81 -0.22 -10.99 0.07
CA THR A 81 1.13 -11.21 -0.42
C THR A 81 1.31 -10.74 -1.87
N VAL A 82 2.52 -10.33 -2.22
CA VAL A 82 2.91 -9.92 -3.58
C VAL A 82 3.75 -11.02 -4.24
N PRO A 83 4.02 -10.96 -5.54
CA PRO A 83 4.93 -11.90 -6.18
C PRO A 83 6.35 -11.79 -5.63
N ASP A 84 6.99 -12.92 -5.32
CA ASP A 84 8.35 -12.97 -4.80
C ASP A 84 9.33 -13.43 -5.89
N TYR A 85 10.04 -12.47 -6.47
CA TYR A 85 10.98 -12.74 -7.57
C TYR A 85 12.28 -13.43 -7.13
N SER A 86 12.46 -13.72 -5.84
CA SER A 86 13.54 -14.59 -5.36
C SER A 86 13.23 -16.08 -5.55
N LEU A 87 11.96 -16.44 -5.77
CA LEU A 87 11.52 -17.82 -5.98
C LEU A 87 11.56 -18.23 -7.46
N THR A 88 11.64 -19.55 -7.71
CA THR A 88 11.53 -20.12 -9.07
C THR A 88 10.20 -19.80 -9.74
N ASP A 89 9.10 -19.84 -8.98
CA ASP A 89 7.78 -19.37 -9.40
C ASP A 89 7.37 -18.18 -8.52
N PRO A 90 7.53 -16.94 -9.00
CA PRO A 90 7.20 -15.74 -8.24
C PRO A 90 5.73 -15.64 -7.85
N GLN A 91 4.82 -16.31 -8.56
CA GLN A 91 3.38 -16.18 -8.34
C GLN A 91 2.85 -17.22 -7.35
N ALA A 92 3.65 -18.21 -6.95
CA ALA A 92 3.21 -19.36 -6.14
C ALA A 92 2.52 -18.96 -4.81
N THR A 93 2.84 -17.80 -4.27
CA THR A 93 2.28 -17.29 -3.02
C THR A 93 1.54 -15.97 -3.14
N ALA A 94 1.52 -15.33 -4.31
CA ALA A 94 0.93 -14.01 -4.50
C ALA A 94 -0.60 -14.02 -4.27
N GLY A 95 -1.14 -12.91 -3.75
CA GLY A 95 -2.57 -12.73 -3.52
C GLY A 95 -3.14 -13.47 -2.30
N LYS A 96 -2.33 -14.16 -1.51
CA LYS A 96 -2.78 -14.82 -0.27
C LYS A 96 -3.11 -13.78 0.79
N ILE A 97 -4.28 -13.90 1.40
CA ILE A 97 -4.72 -13.00 2.47
C ILE A 97 -3.87 -13.24 3.72
N VAL A 98 -3.20 -12.19 4.18
CA VAL A 98 -2.46 -12.18 5.45
C VAL A 98 -3.40 -11.83 6.61
N GLY A 99 -4.24 -10.82 6.38
CA GLY A 99 -5.32 -10.34 7.25
C GLY A 99 -5.45 -8.81 7.23
N TRP A 100 -6.13 -8.24 8.21
CA TRP A 100 -6.38 -6.81 8.34
C TRP A 100 -5.40 -6.14 9.32
N GLY A 101 -4.74 -5.08 8.87
CA GLY A 101 -3.80 -4.29 9.68
C GLY A 101 -4.17 -2.81 9.70
N LYS A 102 -3.47 -2.02 10.52
CA LYS A 102 -3.64 -0.55 10.55
C LYS A 102 -2.65 0.11 9.60
N PHE A 103 -3.14 0.93 8.67
CA PHE A 103 -2.30 1.61 7.67
C PHE A 103 -1.09 2.35 8.26
N ARG A 104 -1.26 2.99 9.42
CA ARG A 104 -0.18 3.73 10.11
C ARG A 104 1.06 2.91 10.45
N ASP A 105 0.95 1.58 10.43
CA ASP A 105 2.04 0.65 10.77
C ASP A 105 2.93 0.31 9.58
N PHE A 106 2.59 0.83 8.40
CA PHE A 106 3.27 0.54 7.16
C PHE A 106 3.68 1.81 6.43
N ASP A 107 4.74 1.70 5.62
CA ASP A 107 5.19 2.70 4.67
C ASP A 107 4.75 2.30 3.27
N VAL A 108 4.18 3.25 2.53
CA VAL A 108 3.82 3.04 1.11
C VAL A 108 5.08 2.89 0.28
N GLN A 109 5.09 1.85 -0.54
CA GLN A 109 6.17 1.53 -1.46
C GLN A 109 5.90 2.11 -2.85
N ALA A 110 6.97 2.48 -3.54
CA ALA A 110 6.89 2.76 -4.97
C ALA A 110 6.48 1.47 -5.72
N PRO A 111 5.71 1.54 -6.83
CA PRO A 111 5.24 0.35 -7.55
C PRO A 111 6.35 -0.64 -7.94
N ARG A 112 7.56 -0.14 -8.23
CA ARG A 112 8.73 -0.95 -8.58
C ARG A 112 9.28 -1.82 -7.44
N ASN A 113 8.89 -1.53 -6.19
CA ASN A 113 9.29 -2.26 -4.98
C ASN A 113 8.15 -3.19 -4.50
N CYS A 114 7.15 -3.47 -5.35
CA CYS A 114 6.05 -4.35 -5.01
C CYS A 114 6.40 -5.81 -5.29
N ASN A 115 7.37 -6.33 -4.54
CA ASN A 115 7.89 -7.69 -4.63
C ASN A 115 8.60 -8.13 -3.35
#